data_AF-A0A3M2CBS1-F1
#
_entry.id   AF-A0A3M2CBS1-F1
#
_cell.length_a   1.000
_cell.length_b   1.000
_cell.length_c   1.000
_cell.angle_alpha   90.00
_cell.angle_beta   90.00
_cell.angle_gamma   90.00
#
_symmetry.space_group_name_H-M   'P 1'
#
loop_
_entity.id
_entity.type
_entity.pdbx_description
1 polymer ?
#
loop_
_entity_poly.entity_id
_entity_poly.type
_entity_poly.pdbx_seq_one_letter_code
_entity_poly.pdbx_strand_id
1 'polypeptide(L)'
;MRHPSFTIGLIAALPAAGAQAQSSWLDPVGDAVIRETANGGPTTFNANALPDIVSLSIVPWAPTDPATDLYTGQEVPAAGADFFRLDLVFQGLFNPAGLLVPFLPDGLGPRPVFTVVEIDLDNNPDSGGELEPLARDRLLGNVGRFGALPRGVLGARAATSRADYDNVFGFGREFERSGIDMALVLCGCAPIDNVVEEGNLNGIMEAGETMTLTGPFLERFRALEPYSGVFGTFSGAYAPVVDVRHRHDIKTDQTTITLVYPLTHAGSAAMRGEPVEPLDFNVSNQNSILEMLTTTISDASGCCANIGNDPAAVTLSQPWQFLNWQDPAALVARASQHLDPTQWRATVIAGTAYTTIPFLDPYVWTDIGGDVRFADFDHDGVLTANDEIQFNAELAAADGDPARDADLTANGIVVIPTPNLDFELADLNGDGFVDAADSAVLSATRADLNGDGRVSGSDITFILAAFGPCTLCPADLNNDGVVNGSDITNILSNWSP
;
A
#
# COMPACT_ATOMS: atom_id res chain seq x y z
N MET A 1 52.09 -36.88 -12.95
CA MET A 1 51.77 -36.05 -11.78
C MET A 1 50.61 -35.16 -12.17
N ARG A 2 49.48 -35.28 -11.47
CA ARG A 2 48.19 -34.70 -11.85
C ARG A 2 48.16 -33.19 -11.54
N HIS A 3 47.73 -32.38 -12.51
CA HIS A 3 47.37 -30.99 -12.31
C HIS A 3 46.05 -30.91 -11.52
N PRO A 4 45.90 -29.99 -10.55
CA PRO A 4 44.61 -29.74 -9.93
C PRO A 4 43.76 -28.87 -10.86
N SER A 5 42.58 -29.38 -11.21
CA SER A 5 41.53 -28.63 -11.87
C SER A 5 40.95 -27.60 -10.90
N PHE A 6 41.03 -26.32 -11.23
CA PHE A 6 40.24 -25.28 -10.58
C PHE A 6 38.83 -25.32 -11.17
N THR A 7 37.87 -25.82 -10.40
CA THR A 7 36.45 -25.65 -10.72
C THR A 7 36.05 -24.26 -10.24
N ILE A 8 35.83 -23.34 -11.19
CA ILE A 8 35.20 -22.04 -10.92
C ILE A 8 33.73 -22.34 -10.60
N GLY A 9 33.39 -22.31 -9.32
CA GLY A 9 31.99 -22.32 -8.88
C GLY A 9 31.32 -21.05 -9.37
N LEU A 10 30.25 -21.21 -10.13
CA LEU A 10 29.35 -20.14 -10.51
C LEU A 10 28.65 -19.66 -9.23
N ILE A 11 29.18 -18.60 -8.60
CA ILE A 11 28.43 -17.87 -7.58
C ILE A 11 27.31 -17.18 -8.35
N ALA A 12 26.08 -17.64 -8.17
CA ALA A 12 24.91 -16.86 -8.53
C ALA A 12 24.94 -15.61 -7.65
N ALA A 13 25.40 -14.50 -8.20
CA ALA A 13 25.20 -13.21 -7.60
C ALA A 13 23.68 -12.98 -7.58
N LEU A 14 23.09 -13.00 -6.39
CA LEU A 14 21.78 -12.40 -6.19
C LEU A 14 21.89 -10.95 -6.67
N PRO A 15 20.98 -10.47 -7.53
CA PRO A 15 21.02 -9.08 -7.95
C PRO A 15 20.88 -8.21 -6.70
N ALA A 16 21.66 -7.13 -6.64
CA ALA A 16 21.40 -6.06 -5.68
C ALA A 16 19.94 -5.61 -5.85
N ALA A 17 19.17 -5.66 -4.76
CA ALA A 17 17.78 -5.25 -4.72
C ALA A 17 17.69 -3.73 -4.93
N GLY A 18 17.63 -3.29 -6.19
CA GLY A 18 16.92 -2.06 -6.52
C GLY A 18 15.43 -2.37 -6.44
N ALA A 19 14.63 -1.51 -5.81
CA ALA A 19 13.18 -1.61 -5.78
C ALA A 19 12.65 -1.90 -7.20
N GLN A 20 12.26 -3.15 -7.42
CA GLN A 20 11.74 -3.57 -8.71
C GLN A 20 10.31 -3.04 -8.75
N ALA A 21 9.99 -2.24 -9.76
CA ALA A 21 8.60 -1.89 -10.03
C ALA A 21 7.76 -3.17 -10.01
N GLN A 22 6.82 -3.26 -9.08
CA GLN A 22 6.03 -4.45 -8.85
C GLN A 22 4.56 -4.08 -9.02
N SER A 23 4.08 -4.27 -10.25
CA SER A 23 2.69 -4.04 -10.61
C SER A 23 1.77 -5.15 -10.11
N SER A 24 2.30 -6.24 -9.54
CA SER A 24 1.51 -7.31 -8.95
C SER A 24 2.22 -8.08 -7.84
N TRP A 25 1.47 -8.49 -6.83
CA TRP A 25 1.97 -9.32 -5.72
C TRP A 25 0.85 -10.19 -5.16
N LEU A 26 1.25 -11.20 -4.39
CA LEU A 26 0.38 -12.13 -3.68
C LEU A 26 0.59 -11.94 -2.19
N ASP A 27 -0.48 -12.17 -1.45
CA ASP A 27 -0.50 -12.18 0.01
C ASP A 27 -0.81 -13.60 0.50
N PRO A 28 -0.33 -13.99 1.69
CA PRO A 28 -0.88 -15.14 2.40
C PRO A 28 -2.39 -14.98 2.62
N VAL A 29 -3.05 -16.09 2.96
CA VAL A 29 -4.49 -16.07 3.24
C VAL A 29 -4.69 -16.41 4.70
N GLY A 30 -5.53 -15.64 5.39
CA GLY A 30 -5.88 -15.85 6.79
C GLY A 30 -4.90 -15.21 7.77
N ASP A 31 -4.13 -14.23 7.33
CA ASP A 31 -3.21 -13.41 8.12
C ASP A 31 -3.73 -12.01 8.44
N ALA A 32 -4.94 -11.64 7.96
CA ALA A 32 -5.60 -10.43 8.41
C ALA A 32 -5.69 -10.32 9.96
N VAL A 33 -5.22 -9.19 10.49
CA VAL A 33 -5.15 -8.89 11.93
C VAL A 33 -5.81 -7.56 12.24
N ILE A 34 -6.58 -7.51 13.34
CA ILE A 34 -7.25 -6.28 13.75
C ILE A 34 -6.22 -5.24 14.21
N ARG A 35 -6.27 -4.05 13.60
CA ARG A 35 -5.54 -2.83 13.98
C ARG A 35 -6.52 -1.67 14.09
N GLU A 36 -6.99 -1.43 15.32
CA GLU A 36 -7.88 -0.33 15.62
C GLU A 36 -7.19 1.04 15.48
N THR A 37 -8.00 2.06 15.29
CA THR A 37 -7.59 3.48 15.17
C THR A 37 -8.45 4.43 16.01
N ALA A 38 -9.36 3.91 16.84
CA ALA A 38 -10.33 4.73 17.58
C ALA A 38 -9.94 4.92 19.05
N ASN A 39 -10.18 6.13 19.56
CA ASN A 39 -10.09 6.44 20.98
C ASN A 39 -11.40 6.11 21.70
N GLY A 40 -11.37 5.35 22.81
CA GLY A 40 -12.50 5.35 23.77
C GLY A 40 -13.12 4.02 24.22
N GLY A 41 -12.41 2.90 24.21
CA GLY A 41 -12.93 1.61 24.71
C GLY A 41 -13.75 0.85 23.65
N PRO A 42 -14.35 -0.32 23.98
CA PRO A 42 -14.74 -1.33 23.00
C PRO A 42 -15.77 -0.79 22.02
N THR A 43 -15.27 -0.39 20.86
CA THR A 43 -16.05 -0.05 19.69
C THR A 43 -16.44 -1.35 19.00
N THR A 44 -17.69 -1.46 18.58
CA THR A 44 -18.18 -2.69 17.95
C THR A 44 -17.90 -2.65 16.46
N PHE A 45 -17.28 -3.69 15.91
CA PHE A 45 -17.13 -3.93 14.48
C PHE A 45 -17.39 -5.41 14.18
N ASN A 46 -17.53 -5.76 12.90
CA ASN A 46 -17.77 -7.14 12.50
C ASN A 46 -16.45 -7.94 12.46
N ALA A 47 -16.00 -8.43 13.62
CA ALA A 47 -14.75 -9.19 13.74
C ALA A 47 -14.77 -10.57 13.04
N ASN A 48 -15.91 -11.03 12.53
CA ASN A 48 -16.02 -12.33 11.85
C ASN A 48 -15.83 -12.23 10.32
N ALA A 49 -15.55 -11.03 9.80
CA ALA A 49 -15.33 -10.78 8.38
C ALA A 49 -14.30 -9.65 8.24
N LEU A 50 -13.04 -9.98 8.52
CA LEU A 50 -11.92 -9.06 8.34
C LEU A 50 -11.49 -9.11 6.88
N PRO A 51 -11.39 -7.98 6.16
CA PRO A 51 -10.75 -7.93 4.85
C PRO A 51 -9.34 -8.53 4.92
N ASP A 52 -9.15 -9.59 4.14
CA ASP A 52 -7.93 -10.39 4.03
C ASP A 52 -7.54 -10.35 2.56
N ILE A 53 -6.49 -9.61 2.24
CA ILE A 53 -6.02 -9.39 0.89
C ILE A 53 -5.38 -10.70 0.40
N VAL A 54 -5.50 -10.97 -0.88
CA VAL A 54 -4.91 -12.17 -1.51
C VAL A 54 -3.95 -11.77 -2.62
N SER A 55 -4.29 -10.71 -3.34
CA SER A 55 -3.46 -10.19 -4.41
C SER A 55 -3.88 -8.80 -4.82
N LEU A 56 -2.90 -8.03 -5.29
CA LEU A 56 -3.11 -6.85 -6.11
C LEU A 56 -2.41 -7.07 -7.45
N SER A 57 -3.06 -6.66 -8.54
CA SER A 57 -2.44 -6.66 -9.86
C SER A 57 -2.86 -5.45 -10.67
N ILE A 58 -1.90 -4.87 -11.39
CA ILE A 58 -2.06 -3.79 -12.36
C ILE A 58 -1.39 -4.25 -13.65
N VAL A 59 -2.19 -4.31 -14.72
CA VAL A 59 -1.74 -4.80 -16.02
C VAL A 59 -2.18 -3.86 -17.15
N PRO A 60 -1.40 -3.73 -18.23
CA PRO A 60 -1.89 -3.08 -19.44
C PRO A 60 -3.04 -3.87 -20.05
N TRP A 61 -4.11 -3.19 -20.46
CA TRP A 61 -5.39 -3.81 -20.75
C TRP A 61 -5.99 -3.35 -22.07
N ALA A 62 -6.71 -4.26 -22.73
CA ALA A 62 -7.54 -3.96 -23.89
C ALA A 62 -8.95 -4.56 -23.68
N PRO A 63 -9.95 -3.72 -23.37
CA PRO A 63 -11.35 -4.14 -23.37
C PRO A 63 -11.78 -4.65 -24.75
N THR A 64 -12.69 -5.62 -24.76
CA THR A 64 -13.25 -6.17 -26.01
C THR A 64 -14.21 -5.18 -26.67
N ASP A 65 -15.03 -4.50 -25.86
CA ASP A 65 -15.93 -3.42 -26.28
C ASP A 65 -15.91 -2.30 -25.24
N PRO A 66 -14.95 -1.35 -25.34
CA PRO A 66 -14.74 -0.35 -24.30
C PRO A 66 -15.95 0.55 -24.05
N ALA A 67 -16.86 0.70 -25.01
CA ALA A 67 -18.04 1.55 -24.87
C ALA A 67 -19.18 0.93 -24.05
N THR A 68 -19.13 -0.38 -23.81
CA THR A 68 -20.22 -1.11 -23.12
C THR A 68 -19.73 -2.01 -21.99
N ASP A 69 -18.52 -2.57 -22.10
CA ASP A 69 -17.91 -3.44 -21.09
C ASP A 69 -16.39 -3.27 -21.08
N LEU A 70 -15.92 -2.49 -20.12
CA LEU A 70 -14.49 -2.27 -19.88
C LEU A 70 -13.78 -3.50 -19.30
N TYR A 71 -14.53 -4.39 -18.66
CA TYR A 71 -13.98 -5.41 -17.78
C TYR A 71 -13.76 -6.76 -18.45
N THR A 72 -14.42 -7.01 -19.58
CA THR A 72 -14.14 -8.16 -20.45
C THR A 72 -13.13 -7.79 -21.52
N GLY A 73 -11.99 -8.47 -21.55
CA GLY A 73 -10.88 -8.10 -22.41
C GLY A 73 -9.70 -9.04 -22.19
N GLN A 74 -8.52 -8.55 -22.55
CA GLN A 74 -7.28 -9.29 -22.35
C GLN A 74 -6.15 -8.34 -21.98
N GLU A 75 -5.16 -8.88 -21.27
CA GLU A 75 -3.88 -8.23 -21.06
C GLU A 75 -3.16 -8.07 -22.41
N VAL A 76 -2.51 -6.93 -22.59
CA VAL A 76 -1.76 -6.58 -23.80
C VAL A 76 -0.36 -6.08 -23.44
N PRO A 77 0.60 -6.06 -24.37
CA PRO A 77 1.87 -5.38 -24.13
C PRO A 77 1.65 -3.90 -23.76
N ALA A 78 2.45 -3.39 -22.82
CA ALA A 78 2.34 -1.99 -22.38
C ALA A 78 2.52 -0.99 -23.53
N ALA A 79 3.36 -1.32 -24.51
CA ALA A 79 3.52 -0.55 -25.72
C ALA A 79 2.22 -0.50 -26.53
N GLY A 80 1.51 0.63 -26.43
CA GLY A 80 0.25 0.86 -27.13
C GLY A 80 -0.99 0.41 -26.38
N ALA A 81 -0.90 0.13 -25.07
CA ALA A 81 -2.07 -0.03 -24.22
C ALA A 81 -2.77 1.32 -24.02
N ASP A 82 -4.08 1.36 -24.26
CA ASP A 82 -4.90 2.56 -24.02
C ASP A 82 -5.62 2.54 -22.67
N PHE A 83 -5.58 1.39 -21.97
CA PHE A 83 -6.16 1.18 -20.64
C PHE A 83 -5.18 0.41 -19.75
N PHE A 84 -5.35 0.56 -18.44
CA PHE A 84 -4.88 -0.42 -17.49
C PHE A 84 -6.06 -1.05 -16.76
N ARG A 85 -5.82 -2.23 -16.21
CA ARG A 85 -6.73 -2.93 -15.30
C ARG A 85 -6.04 -3.13 -13.97
N LEU A 86 -6.71 -2.74 -12.90
CA LEU A 86 -6.34 -3.01 -11.53
C LEU A 86 -7.35 -4.00 -10.95
N ASP A 87 -6.86 -5.13 -10.43
CA ASP A 87 -7.65 -6.09 -9.65
C ASP A 87 -7.07 -6.20 -8.24
N LEU A 88 -7.88 -5.91 -7.22
CA LEU A 88 -7.62 -6.17 -5.80
C LEU A 88 -8.53 -7.30 -5.33
N VAL A 89 -7.96 -8.36 -4.78
CA VAL A 89 -8.69 -9.59 -4.41
C VAL A 89 -8.62 -9.80 -2.92
N PHE A 90 -9.77 -10.12 -2.32
CA PHE A 90 -9.91 -10.48 -0.91
C PHE A 90 -10.43 -11.90 -0.74
N GLN A 91 -10.04 -12.57 0.35
CA GLN A 91 -10.59 -13.86 0.76
C GLN A 91 -11.91 -13.66 1.53
N GLY A 92 -13.01 -14.12 0.94
CA GLY A 92 -14.36 -14.04 1.49
C GLY A 92 -15.26 -13.04 0.75
N LEU A 93 -16.51 -12.94 1.22
CA LEU A 93 -17.49 -11.96 0.74
C LEU A 93 -17.30 -10.62 1.45
N PHE A 94 -17.02 -9.57 0.67
CA PHE A 94 -17.00 -8.17 1.09
C PHE A 94 -17.91 -7.30 0.24
N ASN A 95 -18.52 -6.32 0.90
CA ASN A 95 -19.41 -5.32 0.36
C ASN A 95 -18.65 -4.03 0.06
N PRO A 96 -19.07 -3.24 -0.94
CA PRO A 96 -18.50 -1.91 -1.14
C PRO A 96 -18.67 -1.03 0.11
N ALA A 97 -17.74 -0.10 0.31
CA ALA A 97 -17.79 0.86 1.41
C ALA A 97 -19.10 1.66 1.41
N GLY A 98 -19.81 1.66 2.54
CA GLY A 98 -20.91 2.59 2.79
C GLY A 98 -20.42 4.00 3.13
N LEU A 99 -21.35 4.94 3.30
CA LEU A 99 -21.02 6.34 3.60
C LEU A 99 -20.62 6.51 5.07
N LEU A 100 -19.64 7.39 5.32
CA LEU A 100 -19.28 7.82 6.68
C LEU A 100 -20.06 9.07 7.13
N VAL A 101 -20.69 9.79 6.19
CA VAL A 101 -21.55 10.95 6.47
C VAL A 101 -22.80 10.92 5.56
N PRO A 102 -24.01 10.60 6.10
CA PRO A 102 -24.25 10.09 7.45
C PRO A 102 -23.54 8.74 7.68
N PHE A 103 -23.19 8.43 8.93
CA PHE A 103 -22.42 7.24 9.28
C PHE A 103 -23.24 5.95 9.09
N LEU A 104 -23.11 5.37 7.90
CA LEU A 104 -23.76 4.15 7.41
C LEU A 104 -22.72 3.28 6.69
N PRO A 105 -21.65 2.84 7.39
CA PRO A 105 -20.54 2.14 6.76
C PRO A 105 -20.94 0.80 6.12
N ASP A 106 -22.01 0.17 6.60
CA ASP A 106 -22.58 -1.09 6.12
C ASP A 106 -23.78 -0.89 5.16
N GLY A 107 -23.93 0.31 4.60
CA GLY A 107 -25.08 0.68 3.77
C GLY A 107 -25.28 -0.15 2.49
N LEU A 108 -24.22 -0.79 2.00
CA LEU A 108 -24.23 -1.70 0.83
C LEU A 108 -24.01 -3.18 1.21
N GLY A 109 -24.08 -3.46 2.52
CA GLY A 109 -24.05 -4.79 3.10
C GLY A 109 -23.19 -4.90 4.36
N PRO A 110 -23.33 -6.02 5.10
CA PRO A 110 -22.84 -6.16 6.47
C PRO A 110 -21.33 -6.37 6.62
N ARG A 111 -20.58 -6.42 5.51
CA ARG A 111 -19.13 -6.68 5.48
C ARG A 111 -18.43 -5.62 4.61
N PRO A 112 -18.51 -4.32 4.97
CA PRO A 112 -17.95 -3.28 4.15
C PRO A 112 -16.43 -3.37 4.13
N VAL A 113 -15.83 -3.21 2.95
CA VAL A 113 -14.38 -3.02 2.80
C VAL A 113 -14.07 -1.57 2.49
N PHE A 114 -13.23 -0.98 3.33
CA PHE A 114 -12.62 0.32 3.14
C PHE A 114 -11.18 0.09 2.75
N THR A 115 -10.73 0.73 1.67
CA THR A 115 -9.38 0.49 1.16
C THR A 115 -8.84 1.68 0.42
N VAL A 116 -7.52 1.82 0.47
CA VAL A 116 -6.74 2.72 -0.37
C VAL A 116 -5.71 1.88 -1.11
N VAL A 117 -5.73 1.94 -2.44
CA VAL A 117 -4.63 1.44 -3.27
C VAL A 117 -3.85 2.64 -3.77
N GLU A 118 -2.61 2.78 -3.32
CA GLU A 118 -1.68 3.85 -3.71
C GLU A 118 -0.82 3.39 -4.88
N ILE A 119 -0.64 4.26 -5.88
CA ILE A 119 0.07 3.94 -7.13
C ILE A 119 1.12 5.03 -7.37
N ASP A 120 2.37 4.59 -7.44
CA ASP A 120 3.53 5.39 -7.85
C ASP A 120 3.79 5.10 -9.34
N LEU A 121 3.62 6.12 -10.18
CA LEU A 121 3.66 6.04 -11.63
C LEU A 121 5.08 6.28 -12.18
N ASP A 122 5.95 6.95 -11.42
CA ASP A 122 7.33 7.24 -11.82
C ASP A 122 8.39 6.40 -11.10
N ASN A 123 7.95 5.53 -10.19
CA ASN A 123 8.76 4.73 -9.28
C ASN A 123 9.78 5.59 -8.51
N ASN A 124 9.39 6.81 -8.17
CA ASN A 124 10.22 7.74 -7.46
C ASN A 124 9.67 7.97 -6.05
N PRO A 125 10.30 7.45 -5.00
CA PRO A 125 9.81 7.65 -3.63
C PRO A 125 9.87 9.11 -3.19
N ASP A 126 10.53 9.99 -3.94
CA ASP A 126 10.67 11.40 -3.64
C ASP A 126 9.58 12.28 -4.25
N SER A 127 8.73 11.75 -5.13
CA SER A 127 7.55 12.41 -5.69
C SER A 127 6.32 12.10 -4.83
N GLY A 128 5.22 12.81 -5.05
CA GLY A 128 3.91 12.40 -4.56
C GLY A 128 3.78 12.35 -3.03
N GLY A 129 2.65 11.83 -2.56
CA GLY A 129 2.33 11.76 -1.13
C GLY A 129 1.17 12.65 -0.70
N GLU A 130 0.77 12.52 0.56
CA GLU A 130 -0.38 13.22 1.11
C GLU A 130 -0.01 13.99 2.35
N LEU A 131 -0.63 15.16 2.53
CA LEU A 131 -0.48 15.94 3.75
C LEU A 131 -1.48 15.48 4.81
N GLU A 132 -1.15 15.71 6.06
CA GLU A 132 -2.09 15.50 7.15
C GLU A 132 -3.36 16.37 6.97
N PRO A 133 -4.55 15.84 7.28
CA PRO A 133 -4.79 14.58 7.98
C PRO A 133 -4.78 13.31 7.10
N LEU A 134 -4.84 13.43 5.77
CA LEU A 134 -5.02 12.30 4.86
C LEU A 134 -3.89 11.28 4.94
N ALA A 135 -2.65 11.74 5.13
CA ALA A 135 -1.48 10.90 5.31
C ALA A 135 -1.65 9.82 6.39
N ARG A 136 -2.45 10.10 7.43
CA ARG A 136 -2.72 9.17 8.53
C ARG A 136 -3.59 7.99 8.13
N ASP A 137 -4.34 8.10 7.04
CA ASP A 137 -5.19 7.04 6.49
C ASP A 137 -4.51 6.30 5.33
N ARG A 138 -3.24 6.62 5.06
CA ARG A 138 -2.43 5.98 4.02
C ARG A 138 -1.55 4.86 4.59
N LEU A 139 -0.89 4.11 3.70
CA LEU A 139 -0.05 2.98 4.10
C LEU A 139 1.07 3.42 5.04
N LEU A 140 1.87 4.44 4.67
CA LEU A 140 3.02 4.84 5.49
C LEU A 140 2.62 5.36 6.88
N GLY A 141 1.41 5.92 7.01
CA GLY A 141 0.86 6.31 8.30
C GLY A 141 0.50 5.11 9.19
N ASN A 142 0.19 3.93 8.61
CA ASN A 142 -0.35 2.79 9.35
C ASN A 142 0.52 1.52 9.32
N VAL A 143 1.50 1.41 8.42
CA VAL A 143 2.27 0.18 8.21
C VAL A 143 2.97 -0.30 9.48
N GLY A 144 3.45 0.64 10.31
CA GLY A 144 4.04 0.33 11.61
C GLY A 144 3.06 -0.33 12.59
N ARG A 145 1.74 -0.09 12.48
CA ARG A 145 0.74 -0.80 13.29
C ARG A 145 0.75 -2.30 13.05
N PHE A 146 1.23 -2.73 11.88
CA PHE A 146 1.32 -4.15 11.51
C PHE A 146 2.67 -4.76 11.86
N GLY A 147 3.57 -4.04 12.53
CA GLY A 147 4.94 -4.52 12.76
C GLY A 147 5.74 -4.68 11.47
N ALA A 148 5.36 -3.96 10.41
CA ALA A 148 5.94 -4.07 9.08
C ALA A 148 6.47 -2.72 8.60
N LEU A 149 7.45 -2.75 7.71
CA LEU A 149 7.97 -1.58 7.03
C LEU A 149 8.17 -1.84 5.53
N PRO A 150 8.00 -0.83 4.67
CA PRO A 150 8.51 -0.87 3.32
C PRO A 150 10.03 -0.85 3.29
N ARG A 151 10.62 -1.21 2.16
CA ARG A 151 12.08 -1.16 1.99
C ARG A 151 12.60 0.25 1.74
N GLY A 152 13.88 0.44 2.01
CA GLY A 152 14.66 1.62 1.65
C GLY A 152 14.13 2.91 2.29
N VAL A 153 14.03 3.96 1.46
CA VAL A 153 13.67 5.31 1.94
C VAL A 153 12.23 5.41 2.45
N LEU A 154 11.32 4.56 1.95
CA LEU A 154 9.92 4.57 2.41
C LEU A 154 9.80 3.93 3.79
N GLY A 155 10.58 2.88 4.09
CA GLY A 155 10.71 2.30 5.43
C GLY A 155 11.19 3.31 6.45
N ALA A 156 12.23 4.08 6.12
CA ALA A 156 12.75 5.12 6.99
C ALA A 156 11.73 6.26 7.27
N ARG A 157 10.77 6.48 6.37
CA ARG A 157 9.73 7.53 6.49
C ARG A 157 8.45 7.05 7.15
N ALA A 158 8.15 5.75 7.12
CA ALA A 158 6.93 5.20 7.68
C ALA A 158 6.78 5.54 9.17
N ALA A 159 5.57 5.83 9.61
CA ALA A 159 5.27 6.07 11.01
C ALA A 159 5.49 4.77 11.81
N THR A 160 6.23 4.89 12.91
CA THR A 160 6.56 3.80 13.83
C THR A 160 5.82 3.88 15.14
N SER A 161 5.30 5.05 15.47
CA SER A 161 4.35 5.23 16.56
C SER A 161 3.41 6.39 16.25
N ARG A 162 2.38 6.57 17.07
CA ARG A 162 1.51 7.75 16.98
C ARG A 162 2.26 9.06 17.24
N ALA A 163 3.39 9.02 17.95
CA ALA A 163 4.20 10.21 18.21
C ALA A 163 4.76 10.82 16.91
N ASP A 164 4.85 10.03 15.83
CA ASP A 164 5.28 10.50 14.51
C ASP A 164 4.20 11.36 13.80
N TYR A 165 2.93 11.34 14.25
CA TYR A 165 1.85 12.17 13.69
C TYR A 165 1.89 13.61 14.22
N ASP A 166 2.96 14.33 13.88
CA ASP A 166 3.31 15.63 14.46
C ASP A 166 2.69 16.85 13.76
N ASN A 167 2.02 16.67 12.61
CA ASN A 167 1.51 17.72 11.72
C ASN A 167 2.60 18.70 11.22
N VAL A 168 3.86 18.28 11.19
CA VAL A 168 5.02 19.10 10.82
C VAL A 168 5.78 18.42 9.69
N PHE A 169 5.37 18.72 8.46
CA PHE A 169 6.05 18.22 7.26
C PHE A 169 7.56 18.54 7.26
N GLY A 170 8.38 17.53 6.96
CA GLY A 170 9.84 17.66 6.85
C GLY A 170 10.59 17.62 8.18
N PHE A 171 9.91 17.28 9.28
CA PHE A 171 10.51 16.96 10.57
C PHE A 171 10.23 15.49 10.92
N GLY A 172 11.09 14.87 11.73
CA GLY A 172 10.90 13.49 12.15
C GLY A 172 10.82 12.51 10.98
N ARG A 173 9.80 11.65 11.00
CA ARG A 173 9.52 10.68 9.94
C ARG A 173 8.55 11.30 8.93
N GLU A 174 8.97 11.42 7.67
CA GLU A 174 8.19 12.07 6.60
C GLU A 174 7.17 11.10 5.97
N PHE A 175 6.27 10.49 6.75
CA PHE A 175 5.30 9.49 6.26
C PHE A 175 4.31 10.08 5.24
N GLU A 176 4.17 11.39 5.21
CA GLU A 176 3.44 12.15 4.19
C GLU A 176 4.05 12.00 2.78
N ARG A 177 5.32 11.64 2.69
CA ARG A 177 6.08 11.57 1.43
C ARG A 177 6.27 10.12 0.98
N SER A 178 5.20 9.56 0.47
CA SER A 178 5.06 8.13 0.15
C SER A 178 5.36 7.73 -1.30
N GLY A 179 5.66 8.67 -2.21
CA GLY A 179 5.88 8.33 -3.62
C GLY A 179 4.60 8.22 -4.45
N ILE A 180 3.41 8.44 -3.87
CA ILE A 180 2.14 8.21 -4.58
C ILE A 180 1.80 9.38 -5.49
N ASP A 181 1.51 9.07 -6.74
CA ASP A 181 0.98 10.04 -7.69
C ASP A 181 -0.54 9.95 -7.79
N MET A 182 -1.10 8.75 -7.61
CA MET A 182 -2.52 8.46 -7.76
C MET A 182 -2.97 7.40 -6.74
N ALA A 183 -4.23 7.47 -6.30
CA ALA A 183 -4.86 6.43 -5.49
C ALA A 183 -6.27 6.08 -5.97
N LEU A 184 -6.60 4.79 -5.85
CA LEU A 184 -7.99 4.32 -5.75
C LEU A 184 -8.40 4.37 -4.28
N VAL A 185 -9.41 5.16 -3.95
CA VAL A 185 -9.82 5.48 -2.58
C VAL A 185 -11.28 5.09 -2.36
N LEU A 186 -11.50 4.00 -1.64
CA LEU A 186 -12.80 3.50 -1.21
C LEU A 186 -12.97 3.77 0.29
N CYS A 187 -12.93 5.05 0.65
CA CYS A 187 -12.97 5.56 2.03
C CYS A 187 -14.40 5.69 2.62
N GLY A 188 -15.45 5.60 1.79
CA GLY A 188 -16.80 6.01 2.20
C GLY A 188 -16.95 7.50 2.54
N CYS A 189 -15.94 8.31 2.21
CA CYS A 189 -15.85 9.73 2.54
C CYS A 189 -16.48 10.66 1.47
N ALA A 190 -16.78 10.13 0.29
CA ALA A 190 -17.49 10.83 -0.78
C ALA A 190 -18.81 10.09 -1.13
N PRO A 191 -19.85 10.82 -1.58
CA PRO A 191 -21.07 10.20 -2.06
C PRO A 191 -20.81 9.33 -3.30
N ILE A 192 -21.57 8.25 -3.41
CA ILE A 192 -21.60 7.40 -4.61
C ILE A 192 -22.64 8.00 -5.56
N ASP A 193 -22.24 8.30 -6.80
CA ASP A 193 -23.11 8.93 -7.80
C ASP A 193 -24.15 7.93 -8.34
N ASN A 194 -23.74 6.68 -8.52
CA ASN A 194 -24.60 5.61 -9.02
C ASN A 194 -24.14 4.23 -8.55
N VAL A 195 -25.10 3.31 -8.36
CA VAL A 195 -24.86 1.91 -8.01
C VAL A 195 -25.65 1.03 -8.97
N VAL A 196 -24.96 0.13 -9.66
CA VAL A 196 -25.55 -0.89 -10.54
C VAL A 196 -25.28 -2.25 -9.95
N GLU A 197 -26.34 -2.94 -9.54
CA GLU A 197 -26.27 -4.30 -9.02
C GLU A 197 -26.72 -5.31 -10.09
N GLU A 198 -26.02 -6.44 -10.18
CA GLU A 198 -26.44 -7.62 -10.92
C GLU A 198 -26.72 -8.75 -9.93
N GLY A 199 -27.91 -9.36 -10.01
CA GLY A 199 -28.32 -10.38 -9.06
C GLY A 199 -29.78 -10.18 -8.67
N ASN A 200 -30.03 -10.05 -7.37
CA ASN A 200 -31.38 -9.96 -6.84
C ASN A 200 -31.94 -8.51 -6.75
N LEU A 201 -31.08 -7.49 -6.92
CA LEU A 201 -31.40 -6.05 -6.95
C LEU A 201 -31.95 -5.51 -5.62
N ASN A 202 -31.44 -5.99 -4.49
CA ASN A 202 -31.89 -5.59 -3.17
C ASN A 202 -31.08 -4.43 -2.54
N GLY A 203 -30.04 -3.96 -3.23
CA GLY A 203 -29.13 -2.90 -2.78
C GLY A 203 -28.01 -3.39 -1.87
N ILE A 204 -27.84 -4.70 -1.70
CA ILE A 204 -26.84 -5.34 -0.85
C ILE A 204 -26.06 -6.34 -1.72
N MET A 205 -24.73 -6.24 -1.70
CA MET A 205 -23.91 -7.22 -2.44
C MET A 205 -23.89 -8.58 -1.73
N GLU A 206 -24.38 -9.63 -2.39
CA GLU A 206 -24.38 -11.00 -1.88
C GLU A 206 -23.39 -11.92 -2.62
N ALA A 207 -23.27 -13.16 -2.14
CA ALA A 207 -22.37 -14.13 -2.75
C ALA A 207 -22.81 -14.49 -4.18
N GLY A 208 -21.90 -14.31 -5.15
CA GLY A 208 -22.16 -14.57 -6.58
C GLY A 208 -22.62 -13.35 -7.35
N GLU A 209 -22.82 -12.21 -6.68
CA GLU A 209 -23.29 -10.98 -7.30
C GLU A 209 -22.14 -10.07 -7.73
N THR A 210 -22.50 -9.12 -8.60
CA THR A 210 -21.62 -8.05 -9.05
C THR A 210 -22.29 -6.71 -8.74
N MET A 211 -21.53 -5.76 -8.18
CA MET A 211 -21.98 -4.41 -7.93
C MET A 211 -20.96 -3.41 -8.49
N THR A 212 -21.40 -2.52 -9.37
CA THR A 212 -20.56 -1.46 -9.95
C THR A 212 -20.96 -0.11 -9.37
N LEU A 213 -19.98 0.62 -8.84
CA LEU A 213 -20.15 1.92 -8.22
C LEU A 213 -19.54 2.98 -9.11
N THR A 214 -20.26 4.08 -9.32
CA THR A 214 -19.78 5.26 -10.03
C THR A 214 -19.51 6.37 -9.03
N GLY A 215 -18.33 6.97 -9.05
CA GLY A 215 -17.98 8.07 -8.15
C GLY A 215 -16.53 8.53 -8.29
N PRO A 216 -16.10 9.57 -7.55
CA PRO A 216 -14.75 10.11 -7.58
C PRO A 216 -13.77 9.25 -6.77
N PHE A 217 -13.66 7.96 -7.12
CA PHE A 217 -12.83 7.00 -6.39
C PHE A 217 -11.36 7.04 -6.80
N LEU A 218 -11.03 7.64 -7.94
CA LEU A 218 -9.66 7.78 -8.41
C LEU A 218 -9.23 9.23 -8.21
N GLU A 219 -8.13 9.45 -7.49
CA GLU A 219 -7.62 10.79 -7.23
C GLU A 219 -6.10 10.87 -7.41
N ARG A 220 -5.63 11.99 -7.96
CA ARG A 220 -4.23 12.40 -7.83
C ARG A 220 -3.96 12.86 -6.39
N PHE A 221 -2.73 12.67 -5.92
CA PHE A 221 -2.27 13.24 -4.65
C PHE A 221 -2.64 14.73 -4.47
N ARG A 222 -3.14 15.09 -3.29
CA ARG A 222 -3.90 16.34 -3.10
C ARG A 222 -3.05 17.57 -2.80
N ALA A 223 -1.76 17.42 -2.53
CA ALA A 223 -0.88 18.55 -2.25
C ALA A 223 -0.85 19.59 -3.39
N LEU A 224 -1.16 19.19 -4.63
CA LEU A 224 -1.26 20.09 -5.79
C LEU A 224 -2.65 20.74 -5.96
N GLU A 225 -3.69 20.29 -5.26
CA GLU A 225 -5.07 20.78 -5.42
C GLU A 225 -5.19 22.32 -5.35
N PRO A 226 -4.54 23.04 -4.40
CA PRO A 226 -4.63 24.50 -4.32
C PRO A 226 -3.91 25.24 -5.47
N TYR A 227 -3.02 24.54 -6.19
CA TYR A 227 -2.15 25.13 -7.22
C TYR A 227 -2.53 24.73 -8.64
N SER A 228 -3.53 23.86 -8.74
CA SER A 228 -3.87 23.13 -9.94
C SER A 228 -4.74 23.93 -10.89
N GLY A 229 -4.47 23.77 -12.19
CA GLY A 229 -5.32 24.29 -13.27
C GLY A 229 -6.55 23.43 -13.58
N VAL A 230 -6.70 22.28 -12.91
CA VAL A 230 -7.79 21.32 -13.19
C VAL A 230 -9.16 21.93 -12.87
N PHE A 231 -10.12 21.73 -13.77
CA PHE A 231 -11.50 22.18 -13.63
C PHE A 231 -12.49 21.08 -14.00
N GLY A 232 -13.78 21.35 -13.74
CA GLY A 232 -14.85 20.36 -13.85
C GLY A 232 -15.36 19.95 -12.47
N THR A 233 -15.59 18.64 -12.29
CA THR A 233 -15.99 18.05 -11.01
C THR A 233 -14.81 18.09 -10.04
N PHE A 234 -14.98 18.63 -8.83
CA PHE A 234 -13.90 18.78 -7.83
C PHE A 234 -12.70 19.62 -8.33
N SER A 235 -12.94 20.89 -8.71
CA SER A 235 -11.91 21.82 -9.22
C SER A 235 -10.63 21.82 -8.37
N GLY A 236 -9.47 21.79 -9.04
CA GLY A 236 -8.15 21.68 -8.42
C GLY A 236 -7.70 20.23 -8.21
N ALA A 237 -8.61 19.34 -7.82
CA ALA A 237 -8.32 17.91 -7.70
C ALA A 237 -8.46 17.23 -9.07
N TYR A 238 -7.46 16.45 -9.47
CA TYR A 238 -7.67 15.50 -10.56
C TYR A 238 -8.38 14.27 -10.00
N ALA A 239 -9.71 14.35 -9.90
CA ALA A 239 -10.56 13.34 -9.30
C ALA A 239 -11.75 13.01 -10.23
N PRO A 240 -11.51 12.31 -11.35
CA PRO A 240 -12.56 11.96 -12.30
C PRO A 240 -13.57 11.01 -11.68
N VAL A 241 -14.81 11.07 -12.16
CA VAL A 241 -15.84 10.08 -11.83
C VAL A 241 -15.55 8.81 -12.62
N VAL A 242 -15.35 7.70 -11.92
CA VAL A 242 -14.98 6.39 -12.48
C VAL A 242 -15.92 5.30 -12.00
N ASP A 243 -16.01 4.22 -12.77
CA ASP A 243 -16.69 3.00 -12.37
C ASP A 243 -15.71 2.03 -11.70
N VAL A 244 -16.11 1.49 -10.54
CA VAL A 244 -15.37 0.47 -9.80
C VAL A 244 -16.30 -0.72 -9.58
N ARG A 245 -15.88 -1.91 -10.01
CA ARG A 245 -16.69 -3.13 -9.95
C ARG A 245 -16.24 -4.05 -8.84
N HIS A 246 -17.17 -4.38 -7.94
CA HIS A 246 -17.04 -5.42 -6.94
C HIS A 246 -17.74 -6.68 -7.44
N ARG A 247 -17.08 -7.84 -7.40
CA ARG A 247 -17.66 -9.14 -7.77
C ARG A 247 -17.26 -10.21 -6.76
N HIS A 248 -18.19 -11.01 -6.29
CA HIS A 248 -17.88 -12.16 -5.45
C HIS A 248 -18.01 -13.48 -6.22
N ASP A 249 -16.95 -14.29 -6.23
CA ASP A 249 -16.96 -15.62 -6.83
C ASP A 249 -17.18 -16.72 -5.77
N ILE A 250 -18.31 -17.41 -5.85
CA ILE A 250 -18.71 -18.46 -4.89
C ILE A 250 -17.74 -19.64 -4.89
N LYS A 251 -17.04 -19.92 -6.00
CA LYS A 251 -16.19 -21.11 -6.10
C LYS A 251 -14.86 -20.94 -5.38
N THR A 252 -14.28 -19.75 -5.49
CA THR A 252 -13.04 -19.40 -4.78
C THR A 252 -13.30 -18.75 -3.43
N ASP A 253 -14.56 -18.36 -3.17
CA ASP A 253 -14.95 -17.55 -2.01
C ASP A 253 -14.10 -16.28 -1.95
N GLN A 254 -14.01 -15.54 -3.06
CA GLN A 254 -13.21 -14.33 -3.16
C GLN A 254 -14.03 -13.17 -3.70
N THR A 255 -13.84 -12.00 -3.11
CA THR A 255 -14.34 -10.73 -3.65
C THR A 255 -13.22 -10.02 -4.40
N THR A 256 -13.47 -9.65 -5.66
CA THR A 256 -12.56 -8.85 -6.47
C THR A 256 -13.12 -7.45 -6.67
N ILE A 257 -12.29 -6.44 -6.39
CA ILE A 257 -12.51 -5.04 -6.75
C ILE A 257 -11.69 -4.76 -8.01
N THR A 258 -12.37 -4.36 -9.09
CA THR A 258 -11.74 -4.06 -10.38
C THR A 258 -11.94 -2.59 -10.75
N LEU A 259 -10.86 -1.91 -11.12
CA LEU A 259 -10.87 -0.65 -11.86
C LEU A 259 -10.27 -0.89 -13.25
N VAL A 260 -10.95 -0.41 -14.29
CA VAL A 260 -10.37 -0.29 -15.64
C VAL A 260 -10.45 1.17 -16.03
N TYR A 261 -9.29 1.79 -16.30
CA TYR A 261 -9.22 3.22 -16.53
C TYR A 261 -8.29 3.56 -17.72
N PRO A 262 -8.65 4.56 -18.55
CA PRO A 262 -7.85 4.94 -19.70
C PRO A 262 -6.47 5.50 -19.32
N LEU A 263 -5.44 4.94 -19.95
CA LEU A 263 -4.09 5.50 -19.96
C LEU A 263 -4.01 6.74 -20.85
N THR A 264 -4.81 6.78 -21.93
CA THR A 264 -4.75 7.82 -22.97
C THR A 264 -6.13 8.40 -23.27
N HIS A 265 -6.20 9.57 -23.90
CA HIS A 265 -7.46 10.09 -24.46
C HIS A 265 -8.03 9.22 -25.58
N ALA A 266 -7.22 8.43 -26.27
CA ALA A 266 -7.75 7.46 -27.23
C ALA A 266 -8.56 6.37 -26.52
N GLY A 267 -8.07 5.87 -25.38
CA GLY A 267 -8.82 4.99 -24.49
C GLY A 267 -10.09 5.67 -23.95
N SER A 268 -9.97 6.89 -23.45
CA SER A 268 -11.11 7.65 -22.91
C SER A 268 -12.22 7.87 -23.96
N ALA A 269 -11.83 8.24 -25.19
CA ALA A 269 -12.73 8.40 -26.32
C ALA A 269 -13.42 7.07 -26.69
N ALA A 270 -12.66 5.97 -26.74
CA ALA A 270 -13.19 4.64 -27.03
C ALA A 270 -14.18 4.18 -25.94
N MET A 271 -13.88 4.44 -24.67
CA MET A 271 -14.76 4.16 -23.53
C MET A 271 -16.08 4.93 -23.60
N ARG A 272 -16.05 6.15 -24.14
CA ARG A 272 -17.22 7.03 -24.22
C ARG A 272 -17.98 6.90 -25.55
N GLY A 273 -17.43 6.19 -26.52
CA GLY A 273 -17.96 6.14 -27.89
C GLY A 273 -17.88 7.49 -28.61
N GLU A 274 -16.91 8.33 -28.26
CA GLU A 274 -16.73 9.70 -28.74
C GLU A 274 -15.43 9.84 -29.58
N PRO A 275 -15.26 10.91 -30.38
CA PRO A 275 -13.97 11.23 -31.01
C PRO A 275 -12.94 11.73 -29.98
N VAL A 276 -11.65 11.49 -30.22
CA VAL A 276 -10.56 11.94 -29.33
C VAL A 276 -10.55 13.47 -29.17
N GLU A 277 -10.58 13.93 -27.93
CA GLU A 277 -10.47 15.34 -27.55
C GLU A 277 -9.02 15.72 -27.16
N PRO A 278 -8.65 17.02 -27.23
CA PRO A 278 -7.38 17.50 -26.69
C PRO A 278 -7.29 17.29 -25.17
N LEU A 279 -6.06 17.21 -24.64
CA LEU A 279 -5.82 17.35 -23.20
C LEU A 279 -6.09 18.81 -22.81
N ASP A 280 -7.02 19.05 -21.88
CA ASP A 280 -7.51 20.39 -21.57
C ASP A 280 -7.73 20.66 -20.07
N PHE A 281 -7.43 19.67 -19.22
CA PHE A 281 -7.50 19.71 -17.75
C PHE A 281 -8.93 19.68 -17.22
N ASN A 282 -9.90 19.25 -18.03
CA ASN A 282 -11.28 19.11 -17.65
C ASN A 282 -11.59 17.68 -17.21
N VAL A 283 -11.73 17.41 -15.91
CA VAL A 283 -12.04 16.04 -15.47
C VAL A 283 -13.48 15.61 -15.76
N SER A 284 -14.35 16.51 -16.23
CA SER A 284 -15.75 16.22 -16.55
C SER A 284 -16.00 15.72 -17.98
N ASN A 285 -15.02 15.77 -18.90
CA ASN A 285 -15.11 15.18 -20.25
C ASN A 285 -14.17 13.97 -20.37
N GLN A 286 -13.47 13.81 -21.50
CA GLN A 286 -12.43 12.79 -21.64
C GLN A 286 -11.31 13.06 -20.64
N ASN A 287 -11.09 12.11 -19.74
CA ASN A 287 -10.03 12.10 -18.75
C ASN A 287 -9.18 10.83 -18.88
N SER A 288 -7.92 10.87 -18.46
CA SER A 288 -6.98 9.73 -18.53
C SER A 288 -5.75 9.96 -17.65
N ILE A 289 -4.95 8.90 -17.42
CA ILE A 289 -3.65 9.02 -16.74
C ILE A 289 -2.72 9.99 -17.47
N LEU A 290 -2.71 9.98 -18.81
CA LEU A 290 -1.92 10.93 -19.58
C LEU A 290 -2.29 12.36 -19.25
N GLU A 291 -3.59 12.68 -19.16
CA GLU A 291 -4.03 14.02 -18.81
C GLU A 291 -3.63 14.38 -17.38
N MET A 292 -3.87 13.48 -16.41
CA MET A 292 -3.43 13.65 -15.01
C MET A 292 -1.93 13.94 -14.91
N LEU A 293 -1.09 13.24 -15.65
CA LEU A 293 0.35 13.46 -15.62
C LEU A 293 0.72 14.79 -16.26
N THR A 294 0.08 15.17 -17.37
CA THR A 294 0.32 16.49 -17.98
C THR A 294 -0.09 17.65 -17.06
N THR A 295 -1.21 17.52 -16.33
CA THR A 295 -1.63 18.51 -15.32
C THR A 295 -0.61 18.55 -14.18
N THR A 296 -0.19 17.39 -13.67
CA THR A 296 0.81 17.27 -12.60
C THR A 296 2.12 17.96 -12.93
N ILE A 297 2.69 17.68 -14.11
CA ILE A 297 3.93 18.31 -14.57
C ILE A 297 3.75 19.82 -14.73
N SER A 298 2.61 20.25 -15.27
CA SER A 298 2.29 21.66 -15.49
C SER A 298 2.12 22.42 -14.16
N ASP A 299 1.36 21.87 -13.23
CA ASP A 299 1.09 22.43 -11.89
C ASP A 299 2.38 22.53 -11.07
N ALA A 300 3.17 21.44 -11.01
CA ALA A 300 4.46 21.38 -10.34
C ALA A 300 5.44 22.43 -10.88
N SER A 301 5.35 22.73 -12.18
CA SER A 301 6.18 23.72 -12.86
C SER A 301 5.65 25.16 -12.80
N GLY A 302 4.57 25.39 -12.04
CA GLY A 302 4.05 26.72 -11.73
C GLY A 302 3.14 27.34 -12.80
N CYS A 303 2.37 26.54 -13.54
CA CYS A 303 1.50 27.05 -14.60
C CYS A 303 0.42 28.02 -14.13
N CYS A 304 -0.18 27.72 -12.99
CA CYS A 304 -1.56 28.10 -12.71
C CYS A 304 -1.66 28.92 -11.42
N ALA A 305 -0.91 28.53 -10.38
CA ALA A 305 -0.69 29.33 -9.19
C ALA A 305 0.76 29.23 -8.69
N ASN A 306 1.13 30.13 -7.78
CA ASN A 306 2.49 30.16 -7.23
C ASN A 306 2.68 29.11 -6.12
N ILE A 307 3.14 27.93 -6.52
CA ILE A 307 3.50 26.83 -5.61
C ILE A 307 4.75 27.12 -4.76
N GLY A 308 5.64 28.01 -5.21
CA GLY A 308 6.96 28.24 -4.59
C GLY A 308 6.94 28.77 -3.15
N ASN A 309 5.78 29.16 -2.62
CA ASN A 309 5.60 29.61 -1.23
C ASN A 309 5.16 28.48 -0.28
N ASP A 310 4.92 27.27 -0.79
CA ASP A 310 4.50 26.11 -0.02
C ASP A 310 5.58 25.02 -0.08
N PRO A 311 6.46 24.95 0.94
CA PRO A 311 7.57 24.00 0.96
C PRO A 311 7.12 22.54 0.86
N ALA A 312 5.95 22.20 1.41
CA ALA A 312 5.45 20.84 1.41
C ALA A 312 4.98 20.45 -0.01
N ALA A 313 4.13 21.28 -0.62
CA ALA A 313 3.69 21.06 -2.01
C ALA A 313 4.87 21.08 -3.01
N VAL A 314 5.86 21.95 -2.80
CA VAL A 314 7.10 21.95 -3.59
C VAL A 314 7.82 20.63 -3.42
N THR A 315 8.04 20.15 -2.19
CA THR A 315 8.80 18.91 -1.94
C THR A 315 8.16 17.70 -2.60
N LEU A 316 6.82 17.56 -2.47
CA LEU A 316 6.08 16.42 -3.04
C LEU A 316 6.01 16.49 -4.58
N SER A 317 6.04 17.68 -5.18
CA SER A 317 5.91 17.85 -6.64
C SER A 317 7.23 18.11 -7.37
N GLN A 318 8.34 18.32 -6.66
CA GLN A 318 9.62 18.74 -7.25
C GLN A 318 10.14 17.78 -8.35
N PRO A 319 10.03 16.45 -8.22
CA PRO A 319 10.44 15.54 -9.29
C PRO A 319 9.62 15.63 -10.57
N TRP A 320 8.38 16.13 -10.48
CA TRP A 320 7.50 16.35 -11.62
C TRP A 320 7.81 17.65 -12.40
N GLN A 321 8.65 18.53 -11.86
CA GLN A 321 9.02 19.79 -12.52
C GLN A 321 9.72 19.56 -13.87
N PHE A 322 9.34 20.34 -14.87
CA PHE A 322 9.87 20.21 -16.22
C PHE A 322 10.01 21.56 -16.90
N LEU A 323 11.23 21.93 -17.31
CA LEU A 323 11.51 23.26 -17.86
C LEU A 323 10.73 23.61 -19.14
N ASN A 324 10.39 22.62 -19.96
CA ASN A 324 9.70 22.84 -21.24
C ASN A 324 8.19 22.59 -21.16
N TRP A 325 7.59 22.71 -19.97
CA TRP A 325 6.17 22.41 -19.76
C TRP A 325 5.22 23.24 -20.64
N GLN A 326 5.62 24.44 -21.10
CA GLN A 326 4.80 25.27 -21.99
C GLN A 326 4.71 24.76 -23.43
N ASP A 327 5.56 23.82 -23.85
CA ASP A 327 5.45 23.16 -25.15
C ASP A 327 4.54 21.93 -25.01
N PRO A 328 3.33 21.93 -25.58
CA PRO A 328 2.38 20.82 -25.42
C PRO A 328 2.94 19.48 -25.90
N ALA A 329 3.76 19.48 -26.96
CA ALA A 329 4.34 18.24 -27.47
C ALA A 329 5.40 17.68 -26.52
N ALA A 330 6.23 18.55 -25.93
CA ALA A 330 7.22 18.16 -24.94
C ALA A 330 6.57 17.69 -23.63
N LEU A 331 5.49 18.34 -23.20
CA LEU A 331 4.71 17.99 -22.02
C LEU A 331 4.10 16.59 -22.17
N VAL A 332 3.42 16.32 -23.28
CA VAL A 332 2.85 14.99 -23.59
C VAL A 332 3.95 13.93 -23.67
N ALA A 333 5.08 14.24 -24.32
CA ALA A 333 6.20 13.31 -24.43
C ALA A 333 6.80 12.96 -23.06
N ARG A 334 6.87 13.92 -22.13
CA ARG A 334 7.31 13.70 -20.75
C ARG A 334 6.32 12.84 -19.97
N ALA A 335 5.04 13.19 -19.98
CA ALA A 335 3.98 12.42 -19.31
C ALA A 335 3.91 10.97 -19.82
N SER A 336 4.06 10.77 -21.14
CA SER A 336 3.98 9.44 -21.76
C SER A 336 5.08 8.46 -21.31
N GLN A 337 6.16 8.93 -20.67
CA GLN A 337 7.23 8.08 -20.14
C GLN A 337 6.77 7.24 -18.93
N HIS A 338 5.66 7.64 -18.30
CA HIS A 338 5.15 7.06 -17.05
C HIS A 338 3.81 6.33 -17.25
N LEU A 339 3.43 6.03 -18.51
CA LEU A 339 2.17 5.35 -18.84
C LEU A 339 2.30 3.82 -18.92
N ASP A 340 3.46 3.24 -18.63
CA ASP A 340 3.66 1.79 -18.64
C ASP A 340 3.27 1.20 -17.28
N PRO A 341 2.11 0.51 -17.15
CA PRO A 341 1.66 0.00 -15.85
C PRO A 341 2.55 -1.10 -15.28
N THR A 342 3.41 -1.72 -16.11
CA THR A 342 4.37 -2.73 -15.65
C THR A 342 5.54 -2.11 -14.89
N GLN A 343 5.70 -0.79 -14.96
CA GLN A 343 6.74 -0.02 -14.26
C GLN A 343 6.21 0.69 -13.02
N TRP A 344 4.93 0.55 -12.71
CA TRP A 344 4.35 1.17 -11.52
C TRP A 344 4.62 0.34 -10.27
N ARG A 345 4.70 1.01 -9.12
CA ARG A 345 4.63 0.38 -7.80
C ARG A 345 3.24 0.63 -7.24
N ALA A 346 2.65 -0.38 -6.62
CA ALA A 346 1.39 -0.21 -5.91
C ALA A 346 1.43 -0.83 -4.51
N THR A 347 0.82 -0.13 -3.57
CA THR A 347 0.63 -0.57 -2.19
C THR A 347 -0.85 -0.46 -1.82
N VAL A 348 -1.26 -1.21 -0.82
CA VAL A 348 -2.66 -1.22 -0.38
C VAL A 348 -2.74 -1.27 1.13
N ILE A 349 -3.75 -0.61 1.66
CA ILE A 349 -4.25 -0.86 3.01
C ILE A 349 -5.74 -1.13 2.92
N ALA A 350 -6.21 -2.12 3.67
CA ALA A 350 -7.61 -2.49 3.72
C ALA A 350 -8.08 -2.73 5.14
N GLY A 351 -9.37 -2.50 5.33
CA GLY A 351 -10.01 -2.59 6.63
C GLY A 351 -11.52 -2.56 6.53
N THR A 352 -12.15 -2.67 7.68
CA THR A 352 -13.59 -2.42 7.87
C THR A 352 -13.77 -1.08 8.59
N ALA A 353 -15.00 -0.70 8.88
CA ALA A 353 -15.29 0.40 9.80
C ALA A 353 -15.99 -0.11 11.06
N TYR A 354 -16.02 0.76 12.07
CA TYR A 354 -16.84 0.55 13.27
C TYR A 354 -18.33 0.63 12.93
N THR A 355 -19.15 -0.10 13.67
CA THR A 355 -20.63 -0.07 13.55
C THR A 355 -21.27 1.12 14.24
N THR A 356 -20.49 1.86 15.05
CA THR A 356 -20.91 3.09 15.72
C THR A 356 -19.89 4.19 15.46
N ILE A 357 -20.36 5.45 15.37
CA ILE A 357 -19.50 6.62 15.11
C ILE A 357 -18.36 6.67 16.14
N PRO A 358 -17.08 6.56 15.72
CA PRO A 358 -15.93 6.70 16.60
C PRO A 358 -15.61 8.18 16.84
N PHE A 359 -14.74 8.43 17.82
CA PHE A 359 -14.35 9.80 18.19
C PHE A 359 -13.24 10.40 17.30
N LEU A 360 -12.52 9.58 16.52
CA LEU A 360 -11.40 10.01 15.67
C LEU A 360 -11.46 9.35 14.29
N ASP A 361 -10.89 8.17 14.17
CA ASP A 361 -10.71 7.50 12.88
C ASP A 361 -11.80 6.43 12.68
N PRO A 362 -12.46 6.37 11.51
CA PRO A 362 -13.60 5.51 11.23
C PRO A 362 -13.20 4.06 10.93
N TYR A 363 -11.92 3.78 10.69
CA TYR A 363 -11.44 2.53 10.13
C TYR A 363 -10.89 1.58 11.20
N VAL A 364 -11.08 0.28 10.98
CA VAL A 364 -10.32 -0.78 11.62
C VAL A 364 -9.51 -1.41 10.51
N TRP A 365 -8.21 -1.15 10.47
CA TRP A 365 -7.35 -1.75 9.48
C TRP A 365 -7.18 -3.23 9.80
N THR A 366 -7.17 -4.05 8.77
CA THR A 366 -7.08 -5.50 8.92
C THR A 366 -5.92 -6.07 8.15
N ASP A 367 -5.51 -5.38 7.08
CA ASP A 367 -4.50 -5.91 6.19
C ASP A 367 -3.79 -4.83 5.38
N ILE A 368 -2.58 -5.14 4.93
CA ILE A 368 -1.71 -4.28 4.15
C ILE A 368 -0.97 -5.11 3.10
N GLY A 369 -0.55 -4.48 2.02
CA GLY A 369 0.41 -5.14 1.14
C GLY A 369 1.07 -4.24 0.11
N GLY A 370 1.90 -4.87 -0.72
CA GLY A 370 2.88 -4.22 -1.59
C GLY A 370 4.29 -4.62 -1.20
N ASP A 371 5.27 -3.74 -1.44
CA ASP A 371 6.66 -3.95 -1.01
C ASP A 371 6.82 -3.60 0.48
N VAL A 372 6.15 -4.38 1.33
CA VAL A 372 6.23 -4.31 2.79
C VAL A 372 6.78 -5.63 3.33
N ARG A 373 7.50 -5.57 4.45
CA ARG A 373 8.05 -6.74 5.09
C ARG A 373 7.83 -6.67 6.60
N PHE A 374 7.19 -7.70 7.14
CA PHE A 374 6.99 -7.86 8.57
C PHE A 374 8.33 -8.04 9.28
N ALA A 375 8.52 -7.33 10.39
CA ALA A 375 9.69 -7.37 11.27
C ALA A 375 11.05 -6.98 10.61
N ASP A 376 11.02 -6.26 9.49
CA ASP A 376 12.18 -5.69 8.81
C ASP A 376 12.45 -4.28 9.35
N PHE A 377 13.22 -4.17 10.43
CA PHE A 377 13.43 -2.93 11.16
C PHE A 377 14.55 -2.07 10.58
N ASP A 378 15.47 -2.65 9.80
CA ASP A 378 16.50 -1.89 9.08
C ASP A 378 16.14 -1.61 7.62
N HIS A 379 14.93 -2.03 7.22
CA HIS A 379 14.26 -1.72 5.96
C HIS A 379 15.13 -2.07 4.73
N ASP A 380 15.96 -3.12 4.84
CA ASP A 380 16.82 -3.61 3.77
C ASP A 380 16.15 -4.69 2.91
N GLY A 381 14.97 -5.17 3.34
CA GLY A 381 14.20 -6.19 2.67
C GLY A 381 14.51 -7.62 3.09
N VAL A 382 15.36 -7.83 4.10
CA VAL A 382 15.91 -9.13 4.47
C VAL A 382 15.96 -9.27 6.00
N LEU A 383 15.33 -10.33 6.52
CA LEU A 383 15.37 -10.60 7.96
C LEU A 383 16.72 -11.17 8.39
N THR A 384 17.47 -10.38 9.16
CA THR A 384 18.80 -10.69 9.69
C THR A 384 18.91 -10.30 11.16
N ALA A 385 20.09 -10.47 11.75
CA ALA A 385 20.32 -10.02 13.13
C ALA A 385 20.39 -8.48 13.25
N ASN A 386 20.52 -7.74 12.15
CA ASN A 386 20.41 -6.29 12.20
C ASN A 386 19.01 -5.86 12.60
N ASP A 387 17.97 -6.55 12.16
CA ASP A 387 16.59 -6.28 12.56
C ASP A 387 16.40 -6.45 14.07
N GLU A 388 17.01 -7.48 14.65
CA GLU A 388 17.01 -7.70 16.10
C GLU A 388 17.74 -6.58 16.84
N ILE A 389 18.83 -6.05 16.28
CA ILE A 389 19.52 -4.89 16.85
C ILE A 389 18.63 -3.64 16.79
N GLN A 390 17.95 -3.41 15.67
CA GLN A 390 17.07 -2.24 15.50
C GLN A 390 15.79 -2.36 16.33
N PHE A 391 15.19 -3.54 16.42
CA PHE A 391 14.08 -3.83 17.34
C PHE A 391 14.43 -3.47 18.78
N ASN A 392 15.59 -3.92 19.26
CA ASN A 392 16.05 -3.61 20.61
C ASN A 392 16.34 -2.11 20.81
N ALA A 393 16.76 -1.40 19.74
CA ALA A 393 16.95 0.04 19.78
C ALA A 393 15.60 0.79 19.85
N GLU A 394 14.58 0.35 19.12
CA GLU A 394 13.21 0.89 19.20
C GLU A 394 12.61 0.69 20.59
N LEU A 395 12.69 -0.53 21.15
CA LEU A 395 12.26 -0.82 22.51
C LEU A 395 12.95 0.09 23.53
N ALA A 396 14.28 0.19 23.46
CA ALA A 396 15.05 1.04 24.38
C ALA A 396 14.78 2.55 24.23
N ALA A 397 14.34 2.99 23.04
CA ALA A 397 13.98 4.38 22.78
C ALA A 397 12.57 4.73 23.32
N ALA A 398 11.67 3.76 23.34
CA ALA A 398 10.31 3.92 23.85
C ALA A 398 10.19 3.69 25.37
N ASP A 399 10.99 2.79 25.95
CA ASP A 399 10.95 2.38 27.36
C ASP A 399 11.28 3.55 28.32
N GLY A 400 10.28 4.05 29.04
CA GLY A 400 10.34 5.25 29.87
C GLY A 400 10.08 6.59 29.15
N ASP A 401 9.73 6.58 27.86
CA ASP A 401 9.37 7.80 27.12
C ASP A 401 7.94 8.27 27.46
N PRO A 402 7.71 9.56 27.83
CA PRO A 402 6.39 10.03 28.23
C PRO A 402 5.28 10.02 27.18
N ALA A 403 5.62 9.91 25.90
CA ALA A 403 4.67 9.85 24.80
C ALA A 403 4.36 8.41 24.36
N ARG A 404 5.28 7.46 24.62
CA ARG A 404 5.23 6.09 24.10
C ARG A 404 5.02 5.02 25.16
N ASP A 405 5.43 5.29 26.41
CA ASP A 405 5.34 4.35 27.53
C ASP A 405 4.45 4.91 28.66
N ALA A 406 3.32 4.23 28.89
CA ALA A 406 2.30 4.62 29.84
C ALA A 406 2.75 4.54 31.29
N ASP A 407 3.68 3.64 31.62
CA ASP A 407 4.15 3.43 32.99
C ASP A 407 5.34 4.30 33.37
N LEU A 408 5.94 4.97 32.37
CA LEU A 408 7.05 5.93 32.50
C LEU A 408 8.29 5.35 33.18
N THR A 409 8.47 4.02 33.11
CA THR A 409 9.52 3.31 33.84
C THR A 409 10.36 2.50 32.89
N ALA A 410 11.62 2.91 32.70
CA ALA A 410 12.63 2.15 31.95
C ALA A 410 12.90 0.77 32.59
N ASN A 411 12.12 -0.25 32.21
CA ASN A 411 12.08 -1.57 32.82
C ASN A 411 12.23 -2.71 31.79
N GLY A 412 12.40 -2.37 30.51
CA GLY A 412 12.48 -3.29 29.39
C GLY A 412 11.12 -3.71 28.81
N ILE A 413 10.03 -3.03 29.19
CA ILE A 413 8.68 -3.24 28.69
C ILE A 413 8.08 -1.88 28.38
N VAL A 414 7.54 -1.71 27.17
CA VAL A 414 6.76 -0.51 26.82
C VAL A 414 5.29 -0.85 26.98
N VAL A 415 4.59 -0.10 27.84
CA VAL A 415 3.13 -0.20 27.96
C VAL A 415 2.50 0.84 27.06
N ILE A 416 1.83 0.45 25.98
CA ILE A 416 1.24 1.42 25.04
C ILE A 416 0.06 2.17 25.72
N PRO A 417 0.05 3.52 25.77
CA PRO A 417 -0.94 4.29 26.54
C PRO A 417 -2.39 4.06 26.15
N THR A 418 -2.70 4.04 24.85
CA THR A 418 -4.03 3.73 24.32
C THR A 418 -3.91 2.76 23.13
N PRO A 419 -3.76 1.44 23.32
CA PRO A 419 -3.35 0.50 22.27
C PRO A 419 -4.34 0.37 21.09
N ASN A 420 -5.59 0.84 21.24
CA ASN A 420 -6.55 0.92 20.12
C ASN A 420 -6.30 2.12 19.19
N LEU A 421 -5.40 3.03 19.56
CA LEU A 421 -5.30 4.38 19.02
C LEU A 421 -3.84 4.79 18.83
N ASP A 422 -3.03 4.61 19.87
CA ASP A 422 -1.57 4.50 19.81
C ASP A 422 -1.15 3.15 19.23
N PHE A 423 0.10 3.06 18.84
CA PHE A 423 0.75 1.84 18.36
C PHE A 423 2.27 2.03 18.46
N GLU A 424 2.99 0.91 18.42
CA GLU A 424 4.44 0.87 18.34
C GLU A 424 4.84 -0.17 17.30
N LEU A 425 5.76 0.16 16.40
CA LEU A 425 6.28 -0.77 15.38
C LEU A 425 6.78 -2.08 16.00
N ALA A 426 7.33 -1.98 17.21
CA ALA A 426 7.89 -3.11 17.93
C ALA A 426 6.83 -4.00 18.62
N ASP A 427 5.55 -3.59 18.66
CA ASP A 427 4.44 -4.45 19.12
C ASP A 427 4.05 -5.40 17.97
N LEU A 428 4.84 -6.45 17.80
CA LEU A 428 4.75 -7.41 16.71
C LEU A 428 3.56 -8.36 16.89
N ASN A 429 3.14 -8.60 18.13
CA ASN A 429 2.01 -9.47 18.43
C ASN A 429 0.66 -8.70 18.53
N GLY A 430 0.70 -7.37 18.66
CA GLY A 430 -0.46 -6.48 18.73
C GLY A 430 -1.21 -6.55 20.05
N ASP A 431 -0.55 -6.90 21.16
CA ASP A 431 -1.17 -7.06 22.49
C ASP A 431 -1.12 -5.79 23.35
N GLY A 432 -0.52 -4.72 22.84
CA GLY A 432 -0.40 -3.43 23.52
C GLY A 432 0.83 -3.32 24.42
N PHE A 433 1.73 -4.30 24.40
CA PHE A 433 3.00 -4.29 25.11
C PHE A 433 4.13 -4.57 24.12
N VAL A 434 5.26 -3.86 24.26
CA VAL A 434 6.50 -4.27 23.60
C VAL A 434 7.37 -4.97 24.63
N ASP A 435 7.50 -6.29 24.54
CA ASP A 435 8.23 -7.09 25.52
C ASP A 435 8.94 -8.33 24.94
N ALA A 436 9.26 -9.31 25.80
CA ALA A 436 9.92 -10.54 25.40
C ALA A 436 9.09 -11.41 24.44
N ALA A 437 7.76 -11.25 24.41
CA ALA A 437 6.88 -11.93 23.46
C ALA A 437 7.12 -11.43 22.04
N ASP A 438 7.33 -10.14 21.82
CA ASP A 438 7.65 -9.58 20.50
C ASP A 438 9.02 -10.02 20.01
N SER A 439 10.01 -10.05 20.92
CA SER A 439 11.33 -10.62 20.61
C SER A 439 11.24 -12.09 20.17
N ALA A 440 10.31 -12.86 20.76
CA ALA A 440 10.04 -14.24 20.35
C ALA A 440 9.36 -14.31 18.97
N VAL A 441 8.42 -13.40 18.67
CA VAL A 441 7.81 -13.27 17.34
C VAL A 441 8.88 -12.97 16.30
N LEU A 442 9.73 -11.96 16.52
CA LEU A 442 10.84 -11.63 15.63
C LEU A 442 11.78 -12.83 15.39
N SER A 443 12.14 -13.54 16.47
CA SER A 443 13.01 -14.72 16.38
C SER A 443 12.39 -15.85 15.55
N ALA A 444 11.08 -16.07 15.69
CA ALA A 444 10.34 -17.05 14.91
C ALA A 444 10.25 -16.65 13.44
N THR A 445 9.94 -15.39 13.14
CA THR A 445 9.89 -14.87 11.76
C THR A 445 11.25 -14.95 11.07
N ARG A 446 12.36 -14.65 11.78
CA ARG A 446 13.72 -14.83 11.24
C ARG A 446 14.06 -16.28 10.94
N ALA A 447 13.53 -17.22 11.72
CA ALA A 447 13.75 -18.65 11.55
C ALA A 447 12.90 -19.27 10.41
N ASP A 448 11.84 -18.60 9.97
CA ASP A 448 11.04 -18.95 8.80
C ASP A 448 11.73 -18.44 7.52
N LEU A 449 12.70 -19.23 7.04
CA LEU A 449 13.60 -18.84 5.96
C LEU A 449 12.95 -18.98 4.58
N ASN A 450 11.90 -19.82 4.47
CA ASN A 450 11.14 -19.95 3.24
C ASN A 450 9.93 -19.00 3.18
N GLY A 451 9.56 -18.38 4.30
CA GLY A 451 8.48 -17.40 4.40
C GLY A 451 7.10 -18.03 4.25
N ASP A 452 6.93 -19.29 4.63
CA ASP A 452 5.63 -20.00 4.52
C ASP A 452 4.75 -19.87 5.78
N GLY A 453 5.19 -19.05 6.74
CA GLY A 453 4.54 -18.81 8.02
C GLY A 453 4.83 -19.89 9.06
N ARG A 454 5.74 -20.85 8.79
CA ARG A 454 6.04 -21.97 9.69
C ARG A 454 7.52 -22.33 9.72
N VAL A 455 8.10 -22.23 10.90
CA VAL A 455 9.44 -22.76 11.19
C VAL A 455 9.39 -24.29 11.27
N SER A 456 9.93 -24.95 10.25
CA SER A 456 9.81 -26.38 10.05
C SER A 456 11.09 -27.02 9.49
N GLY A 457 10.99 -28.30 9.09
CA GLY A 457 12.09 -29.00 8.45
C GLY A 457 12.46 -28.43 7.07
N SER A 458 11.55 -27.67 6.45
CA SER A 458 11.80 -26.99 5.18
C SER A 458 12.85 -25.89 5.34
N ASP A 459 12.83 -25.13 6.43
CA ASP A 459 13.77 -24.05 6.72
C ASP A 459 15.19 -24.55 6.97
N ILE A 460 15.33 -25.74 7.56
CA ILE A 460 16.63 -26.42 7.71
C ILE A 460 17.29 -26.62 6.34
N THR A 461 16.53 -26.80 5.26
CA THR A 461 17.13 -26.96 3.93
C THR A 461 17.81 -25.69 3.43
N PHE A 462 17.31 -24.50 3.82
CA PHE A 462 17.93 -23.22 3.51
C PHE A 462 19.23 -23.03 4.30
N ILE A 463 19.23 -23.39 5.59
CA ILE A 463 20.44 -23.45 6.41
C ILE A 463 21.49 -24.35 5.75
N LEU A 464 21.14 -25.60 5.43
CA LEU A 464 22.05 -26.57 4.82
C LEU A 464 22.60 -26.11 3.46
N ALA A 465 21.79 -25.40 2.66
CA ALA A 465 22.23 -24.84 1.39
C ALA A 465 23.25 -23.70 1.56
N ALA A 466 23.20 -22.99 2.68
CA ALA A 466 24.06 -21.84 3.00
C ALA A 466 25.27 -22.19 3.90
N PHE A 467 25.51 -23.48 4.23
CA PHE A 467 26.57 -23.91 5.15
C PHE A 467 27.95 -23.32 4.80
N GLY A 468 28.59 -22.69 5.79
CA GLY A 468 29.90 -22.07 5.66
C GLY A 468 29.89 -20.58 6.04
N PRO A 469 30.98 -19.87 5.76
CA PRO A 469 31.09 -18.45 6.07
C PRO A 469 30.01 -17.64 5.36
N CYS A 470 29.25 -16.87 6.13
CA CYS A 470 28.16 -16.06 5.65
C CYS A 470 28.06 -14.86 6.60
N THR A 471 28.29 -13.65 6.11
CA THR A 471 28.19 -12.45 6.94
C THR A 471 26.93 -11.72 6.53
N LEU A 472 26.03 -11.46 7.49
CA LEU A 472 24.75 -10.78 7.26
C LEU A 472 23.88 -11.48 6.20
N CYS A 473 23.67 -12.79 6.37
CA CYS A 473 22.71 -13.51 5.54
C CYS A 473 21.58 -14.10 6.40
N PRO A 474 20.39 -14.31 5.83
CA PRO A 474 19.23 -14.82 6.58
C PRO A 474 19.50 -16.12 7.35
N ALA A 475 20.34 -16.99 6.78
CA ALA A 475 20.65 -18.30 7.36
C ALA A 475 21.62 -18.25 8.55
N ASP A 476 22.34 -17.14 8.78
CA ASP A 476 23.21 -16.95 9.95
C ASP A 476 22.37 -16.38 11.10
N LEU A 477 21.63 -17.25 11.77
CA LEU A 477 20.60 -16.87 12.73
C LEU A 477 21.20 -16.36 14.04
N ASN A 478 22.39 -16.85 14.43
CA ASN A 478 23.11 -16.37 15.62
C ASN A 478 24.12 -15.24 15.34
N ASN A 479 24.31 -14.86 14.08
CA ASN A 479 25.21 -13.79 13.64
C ASN A 479 26.68 -14.02 14.06
N ASP A 480 27.12 -15.28 14.05
CA ASP A 480 28.52 -15.62 14.36
C ASP A 480 29.44 -15.55 13.11
N GLY A 481 28.86 -15.20 11.95
CA GLY A 481 29.53 -15.07 10.67
C GLY A 481 29.68 -16.39 9.92
N VAL A 482 29.10 -17.49 10.41
CA VAL A 482 29.20 -18.82 9.83
C VAL A 482 27.89 -19.59 9.99
N VAL A 483 27.24 -19.93 8.88
CA VAL A 483 26.08 -20.83 8.88
C VAL A 483 26.54 -22.26 9.19
N ASN A 484 26.12 -22.78 10.34
CA ASN A 484 26.53 -24.09 10.83
C ASN A 484 25.44 -24.79 11.67
N GLY A 485 25.82 -25.81 12.45
CA GLY A 485 24.88 -26.56 13.29
C GLY A 485 24.25 -25.72 14.41
N SER A 486 24.86 -24.61 14.81
CA SER A 486 24.30 -23.66 15.77
C SER A 486 23.04 -22.99 15.21
N ASP A 487 23.02 -22.63 13.93
CA ASP A 487 21.83 -22.04 13.28
C ASP A 487 20.69 -23.03 13.15
N ILE A 488 20.99 -24.32 12.94
CA ILE A 488 19.98 -25.38 13.02
C ILE A 488 19.36 -25.41 14.43
N THR A 489 20.14 -25.16 15.48
CA THR A 489 19.61 -25.12 16.84
C THR A 489 18.64 -23.94 17.04
N ASN A 490 18.85 -22.81 16.36
CA ASN A 490 17.91 -21.69 16.36
C ASN A 490 16.58 -22.05 15.67
N ILE A 491 16.61 -22.74 14.52
CA ILE A 491 15.39 -23.28 13.88
C ILE A 491 14.63 -24.19 14.84
N LEU A 492 15.32 -25.14 15.48
CA LEU A 492 14.70 -26.09 16.41
C LEU A 492 14.14 -25.42 17.67
N SER A 493 14.71 -24.31 18.09
CA SER A 493 14.24 -23.55 19.25
C SER A 493 12.96 -22.77 18.96
N ASN A 494 12.72 -22.44 17.68
CA ASN A 494 11.53 -21.74 17.20
C ASN A 494 10.56 -22.66 16.45
N TRP A 495 10.69 -23.98 16.60
CA TRP A 495 9.92 -24.97 15.84
C TRP A 495 8.40 -24.76 16.00
N SER A 496 7.69 -24.65 14.89
CA SER A 496 6.23 -24.48 14.90
C SER A 496 5.52 -25.76 15.40
N PRO A 497 4.40 -25.62 16.15
CA PRO A 497 3.66 -26.77 16.72
C PRO A 497 3.20 -27.86 15.74
#